data_AF-A0A352JYS6-F1
#
_entry.id   AF-A0A352JYS6-F1
#
_cell.length_a   1.000
_cell.length_b   1.000
_cell.length_c   1.000
_cell.angle_alpha   90.00
_cell.angle_beta   90.00
_cell.angle_gamma   90.00
#
_symmetry.space_group_name_H-M   'P 1'
#
loop_
_entity.id
_entity.type
_entity.pdbx_description
1 polymer ?
#
loop_
_entity_poly.entity_id
_entity_poly.type
_entity_poly.pdbx_seq_one_letter_code
_entity_poly.pdbx_strand_id
1 'polypeptide(L)'
;RAVETIKTALSKGHAVFCFLYEDGVLFANEHRDIPQGETDPAHQIQQLANLEHCEIVACITAAERRGISESNRFTGIRLGGLGEWTEQLQAADRVVQFR
;
A
#
# COMPACT_ATOMS: atom_id res chain seq x y z
N ARG A 1 -4.10 -11.70 4.33
CA ARG A 1 -5.07 -11.71 3.21
C ARG A 1 -4.64 -10.78 2.07
N ALA A 2 -4.76 -9.45 2.18
CA ALA A 2 -4.39 -8.53 1.08
C ALA A 2 -2.94 -8.75 0.59
N VAL A 3 -1.96 -8.79 1.52
CA VAL A 3 -0.55 -9.08 1.21
C VAL A 3 -0.38 -10.40 0.44
N GLU A 4 -1.04 -11.47 0.88
CA GLU A 4 -0.94 -12.79 0.22
C GLU A 4 -1.60 -12.77 -1.17
N THR A 5 -2.70 -12.05 -1.33
CA THR A 5 -3.34 -11.85 -2.63
C THR A 5 -2.41 -11.11 -3.58
N ILE A 6 -1.76 -10.04 -3.13
CA ILE A 6 -0.77 -9.30 -3.94
C ILE A 6 0.40 -10.21 -4.33
N LYS A 7 1.00 -10.92 -3.36
CA LYS A 7 2.10 -11.88 -3.61
C LYS A 7 1.70 -12.94 -4.65
N THR A 8 0.50 -13.49 -4.52
CA THR A 8 0.00 -14.52 -5.43
C THR A 8 -0.26 -13.97 -6.83
N ALA A 9 -0.84 -12.77 -6.94
CA ALA A 9 -1.08 -12.11 -8.22
C ALA A 9 0.24 -11.83 -8.96
N LEU A 10 1.22 -11.26 -8.26
CA LEU A 10 2.57 -11.02 -8.81
C LEU A 10 3.24 -12.33 -9.25
N SER A 11 3.17 -13.41 -8.44
CA SER A 11 3.74 -14.71 -8.80
C SER A 11 3.12 -15.35 -10.05
N LYS A 12 1.92 -14.92 -10.43
CA LYS A 12 1.21 -15.37 -11.64
C LYS A 12 1.45 -14.45 -12.84
N GLY A 13 2.33 -13.46 -12.71
CA GLY A 13 2.68 -12.52 -13.78
C GLY A 13 1.69 -11.37 -13.96
N HIS A 14 0.84 -11.09 -12.98
CA HIS A 14 -0.03 -9.91 -13.01
C HIS A 14 0.70 -8.69 -12.43
N ALA A 15 0.49 -7.52 -13.02
CA ALA A 15 0.85 -6.25 -12.40
C ALA A 15 -0.17 -5.88 -11.32
N VAL A 16 0.29 -5.20 -10.26
CA VAL A 16 -0.56 -4.80 -9.14
C VAL A 16 -0.38 -3.32 -8.84
N PHE A 17 -1.50 -2.59 -8.81
CA PHE A 17 -1.60 -1.28 -8.20
C PHE A 17 -2.40 -1.40 -6.90
N CYS A 18 -1.79 -1.02 -5.77
CA CYS A 18 -2.40 -1.07 -4.45
C CYS A 18 -2.63 0.34 -3.92
N PHE A 19 -3.89 0.69 -3.63
CA PHE A 19 -4.25 1.97 -3.05
C PHE A 19 -4.65 1.81 -1.57
N LEU A 20 -3.85 2.36 -0.67
CA LEU A 20 -4.13 2.41 0.77
C LEU A 20 -5.04 3.61 1.05
N TYR A 21 -6.20 3.35 1.64
CA TYR A 21 -7.22 4.36 1.92
C TYR A 21 -7.79 4.21 3.34
N GLU A 22 -8.41 5.27 3.87
CA GLU A 22 -8.87 5.34 5.26
C GLU A 22 -7.78 4.93 6.26
N ASP A 23 -8.01 3.95 7.13
CA ASP A 23 -7.03 3.45 8.08
C ASP A 23 -5.94 2.58 7.43
N GLY A 24 -6.16 2.13 6.19
CA GLY A 24 -5.14 1.42 5.42
C GLY A 24 -3.86 2.22 5.21
N VAL A 25 -3.94 3.56 5.23
CA VAL A 25 -2.73 4.40 5.14
C VAL A 25 -1.78 4.20 6.31
N LEU A 26 -2.23 3.68 7.46
CA LEU A 26 -1.36 3.38 8.60
C LEU A 26 -0.26 2.37 8.26
N PHE A 27 -0.47 1.52 7.24
CA PHE A 27 0.55 0.60 6.73
C PHE A 27 1.67 1.28 5.94
N ALA A 28 1.53 2.57 5.62
CA ALA A 28 2.58 3.34 4.99
C ALA A 28 3.60 3.91 5.99
N ASN A 29 3.25 3.99 7.28
CA ASN A 29 4.11 4.58 8.32
C ASN A 29 5.30 3.67 8.63
N GLU A 30 6.51 4.21 8.52
CA GLU A 30 7.77 3.53 8.88
C GLU A 30 7.99 3.47 10.40
N HIS A 31 7.48 4.46 11.13
CA HIS A 31 7.69 4.59 12.57
C HIS A 31 6.52 3.96 13.33
N ARG A 32 6.56 2.63 13.48
CA ARG A 32 5.53 1.85 14.17
C ARG A 32 6.13 1.16 15.39
N ASP A 33 5.44 1.27 16.52
CA ASP A 33 5.78 0.52 17.74
C ASP A 33 5.09 -0.85 17.67
N ILE A 34 5.89 -1.89 17.41
CA ILE A 34 5.41 -3.26 17.25
C ILE A 34 5.93 -4.09 18.42
N PRO A 35 5.06 -4.77 19.17
CA PRO A 35 5.48 -5.62 20.27
C PRO A 35 6.49 -6.68 19.85
N GLN A 36 7.44 -6.97 20.73
CA GLN A 36 8.46 -7.97 20.47
C GLN A 36 7.83 -9.35 20.20
N GLY A 37 8.22 -9.96 19.08
CA GLY A 37 7.72 -11.28 18.66
C GLY A 37 6.48 -11.23 17.76
N GLU A 38 5.91 -10.04 17.52
CA GLU A 38 4.84 -9.87 16.54
C GLU A 38 5.40 -9.56 15.14
N THR A 39 4.65 -9.97 14.12
CA THR A 39 4.98 -9.65 12.73
C THR A 39 4.30 -8.34 12.35
N ASP A 40 5.04 -7.40 11.78
CA ASP A 40 4.47 -6.17 11.25
C ASP A 40 4.02 -6.35 9.79
N PRO A 41 2.72 -6.26 9.48
CA PRO A 41 2.24 -6.30 8.10
C PRO A 41 2.74 -5.12 7.26
N ALA A 42 3.06 -3.98 7.88
CA ALA A 42 3.54 -2.80 7.16
C ALA A 42 4.90 -3.06 6.49
N HIS A 43 5.79 -3.80 7.16
CA HIS A 43 7.04 -4.28 6.55
C HIS A 43 6.81 -5.19 5.34
N GLN A 44 5.79 -6.06 5.37
CA GLN A 44 5.48 -6.91 4.23
C GLN A 44 4.94 -6.09 3.04
N ILE A 45 4.16 -5.05 3.32
CA ILE A 45 3.68 -4.10 2.31
C ILE A 45 4.85 -3.31 1.73
N GLN A 46 5.79 -2.85 2.57
CA GLN A 46 7.01 -2.17 2.11
C GLN A 46 7.85 -3.07 1.19
N GLN A 47 8.02 -4.35 1.52
CA GLN A 47 8.73 -5.30 0.66
C GLN A 47 8.06 -5.43 -0.70
N LEU A 48 6.72 -5.48 -0.74
CA LEU A 48 5.95 -5.52 -1.98
C LEU A 48 6.13 -4.24 -2.82
N ALA A 49 6.19 -3.07 -2.17
CA ALA A 49 6.39 -1.78 -2.86
C ALA A 49 7.74 -1.66 -3.57
N ASN A 50 8.71 -2.51 -3.24
CA ASN A 50 10.02 -2.55 -3.92
C ASN A 50 10.08 -3.57 -5.05
N LEU A 51 9.02 -4.34 -5.29
CA LEU A 51 9.00 -5.32 -6.38
C LEU A 51 8.65 -4.65 -7.70
N GLU A 52 9.28 -5.12 -8.78
CA GLU A 52 8.89 -4.76 -10.12
C GLU A 52 7.42 -5.14 -10.37
N HIS A 53 6.70 -4.30 -11.12
CA HIS A 53 5.26 -4.46 -11.40
C HIS A 53 4.32 -4.38 -10.19
N CYS A 54 4.79 -3.88 -9.05
CA CYS A 54 3.96 -3.60 -7.88
C CYS A 54 4.10 -2.14 -7.45
N GLU A 55 3.05 -1.35 -7.63
CA GLU A 55 2.99 0.03 -7.13
C GLU A 55 2.05 0.11 -5.93
N ILE A 56 2.52 0.76 -4.86
CA ILE A 56 1.73 0.99 -3.65
C ILE A 56 1.65 2.48 -3.37
N VAL A 57 0.42 2.99 -3.31
CA VAL A 57 0.12 4.41 -3.11
C VAL A 57 -0.79 4.55 -1.90
N ALA A 58 -0.45 5.45 -0.97
CA ALA A 58 -1.32 5.84 0.12
C ALA A 58 -2.03 7.16 -0.22
N CYS A 59 -3.33 7.23 0.06
CA CYS A 59 -4.09 8.45 -0.14
C CYS A 59 -3.53 9.59 0.70
N ILE A 60 -3.01 10.63 0.05
CA ILE A 60 -2.31 11.74 0.68
C ILE A 60 -3.16 12.43 1.76
N THR A 61 -4.42 12.75 1.46
CA THR A 61 -5.31 13.41 2.43
C THR A 61 -5.63 12.52 3.64
N ALA A 62 -5.77 11.21 3.44
CA ALA A 62 -6.03 10.28 4.55
C ALA A 62 -4.78 10.03 5.40
N ALA A 63 -3.60 9.99 4.75
CA ALA A 63 -2.30 9.86 5.37
C ALA A 63 -1.96 11.07 6.24
N GLU A 64 -2.09 12.29 5.70
CA GLU A 64 -1.82 13.55 6.42
C GLU A 64 -2.69 13.67 7.68
N ARG A 65 -3.99 13.34 7.58
CA ARG A 65 -4.92 13.33 8.74
C ARG A 65 -4.52 12.36 9.84
N ARG A 66 -3.70 11.36 9.53
CA ARG A 66 -3.16 10.35 10.46
C ARG A 66 -1.67 10.59 10.78
N GLY A 67 -1.13 11.75 10.40
CA GLY A 67 0.25 12.13 10.70
C GLY A 67 1.31 11.46 9.82
N ILE A 68 0.92 10.91 8.67
CA ILE A 68 1.85 10.29 7.72
C ILE A 68 2.18 11.29 6.62
N SER A 69 3.45 11.40 6.31
CA SER A 69 4.03 12.34 5.36
C SER A 69 5.23 11.72 4.66
N GLU A 70 5.85 12.47 3.75
CA GLU A 70 7.07 12.06 3.06
C GLU A 70 8.22 11.70 4.01
N SER A 71 8.28 12.28 5.22
CA SER A 71 9.40 12.09 6.15
C SER A 71 9.31 10.84 7.02
N ASN A 72 8.15 10.21 7.11
CA ASN A 72 7.92 9.07 7.99
C ASN A 72 7.19 7.91 7.31
N ARG A 73 7.01 7.96 5.98
CA ARG A 73 6.52 6.84 5.19
C ARG A 73 7.66 5.90 4.83
N PHE A 74 7.35 4.62 4.66
CA PHE A 74 8.31 3.68 4.08
C PHE A 74 8.74 4.11 2.67
N THR A 75 10.03 3.92 2.39
CA THR A 75 10.56 4.04 1.02
C THR A 75 9.86 3.02 0.11
N GLY A 76 9.53 3.43 -1.11
CA GLY A 76 8.78 2.63 -2.09
C GLY A 76 7.26 2.89 -2.09
N ILE A 77 6.67 3.29 -0.95
CA ILE A 77 5.24 3.65 -0.90
C ILE A 77 5.08 5.13 -1.23
N ARG A 78 4.34 5.46 -2.29
CA ARG A 78 4.10 6.88 -2.67
C ARG A 78 2.88 7.45 -1.95
N LEU A 79 2.83 8.77 -1.78
CA LEU A 79 1.60 9.49 -1.45
C LEU A 79 0.94 9.97 -2.74
N GLY A 80 -0.36 9.72 -2.88
CA GLY A 80 -1.12 10.02 -4.10
C GLY A 80 -2.57 10.39 -3.85
N GLY A 81 -3.23 10.96 -4.85
CA GLY A 81 -4.60 11.46 -4.76
C GLY A 81 -5.65 10.42 -5.17
N LEU A 82 -6.92 10.70 -4.86
CA LEU A 82 -8.05 9.90 -5.34
C LEU A 82 -8.21 9.94 -6.88
N GLY A 83 -7.66 10.95 -7.55
CA GLY A 83 -7.60 11.01 -9.01
C GLY A 83 -6.78 9.86 -9.61
N GLU A 84 -5.57 9.64 -9.08
CA GLU A 84 -4.71 8.52 -9.49
C GLU A 84 -5.38 7.17 -9.24
N TRP A 85 -6.05 6.99 -8.09
CA TRP A 85 -6.87 5.81 -7.84
C TRP A 85 -7.95 5.63 -8.92
N THR A 86 -8.66 6.71 -9.29
CA THR A 86 -9.73 6.65 -10.28
C THR A 86 -9.20 6.28 -11.67
N GLU A 87 -8.05 6.81 -12.07
CA GLU A 87 -7.39 6.48 -13.33
C GLU A 87 -6.96 5.00 -13.36
N GLN A 88 -6.33 4.52 -12.30
CA GLN A 88 -5.92 3.12 -12.19
C GLN A 88 -7.13 2.18 -12.14
N LEU A 89 -8.21 2.60 -11.49
CA LEU A 89 -9.48 1.86 -11.46
C LEU A 89 -10.09 1.69 -12.86
N GLN A 90 -9.97 2.70 -13.73
CA GLN A 90 -10.45 2.63 -15.11
C GLN A 90 -9.59 1.71 -15.98
N ALA A 91 -8.28 1.68 -15.74
CA ALA A 91 -7.34 0.85 -16.49
C ALA A 91 -7.29 -0.62 -16.02
N ALA A 92 -7.70 -0.89 -14.78
CA ALA A 92 -7.59 -2.21 -14.18
C ALA A 92 -8.60 -3.22 -14.76
N ASP A 93 -8.13 -4.42 -15.08
CA ASP A 93 -9.02 -5.53 -15.45
C ASP A 93 -9.90 -5.97 -14.27
N ARG A 94 -9.36 -5.93 -13.05
CA ARG A 94 -10.01 -6.44 -11.84
C ARG A 94 -9.68 -5.57 -10.63
N VAL A 95 -10.64 -5.49 -9.72
CA VAL A 95 -10.53 -4.73 -8.48
C VAL A 95 -10.92 -5.66 -7.34
N VAL A 96 -10.07 -5.69 -6.31
CA VAL A 96 -10.33 -6.45 -5.08
C VAL A 96 -10.14 -5.51 -3.91
N GLN A 97 -11.19 -5.34 -3.12
CA GLN A 97 -11.17 -4.47 -1.94
C GLN A 97 -11.08 -5.32 -0.67
N PHE A 98 -10.23 -4.86 0.25
CA PHE A 98 -10.12 -5.39 1.60
C PHE A 98 -10.54 -4.31 2.61
N ARG A 99 -11.12 -4.74 3.74
CA ARG A 99 -11.41 -3.92 4.90
C ARG A 99 -10.69 -4.50 6.10
#